data_AF-A0A7V3VAG1-F1
#
_entry.id   AF-A0A7V3VAG1-F1
#
_cell.length_a   1.000
_cell.length_b   1.000
_cell.length_c   1.000
_cell.angle_alpha   90.00
_cell.angle_beta   90.00
_cell.angle_gamma   90.00
#
_symmetry.space_group_name_H-M   'P 1'
#
loop_
_entity.id
_entity.type
_entity.pdbx_description
1 polymer ?
#
loop_
_entity_poly.entity_id
_entity_poly.type
_entity_poly.pdbx_seq_one_letter_code
_entity_poly.pdbx_strand_id
1 'polypeptide(L)'
;MTVDMFKAEIDAARRAYEKYIVCLEKTPEDFVASVKSLLAKAIKAYETRAPGLRHGIALDKHITIIISQTDGPRPLCGIYFNLYSPYQQQLLSAATSGKADEPPSETGADRG
;
A
#
# COMPACT_ATOMS: atom_id res chain seq x y z
N MET A 1 -9.27 -17.16 12.91
CA MET A 1 -8.38 -16.14 13.52
C MET A 1 -9.10 -14.82 13.59
N THR A 2 -8.78 -13.95 14.55
CA THR A 2 -9.38 -12.62 14.67
C THR A 2 -8.31 -11.54 14.70
N VAL A 3 -8.69 -10.30 14.40
CA VAL A 3 -7.81 -9.13 14.44
C VAL A 3 -7.19 -8.93 15.82
N ASP A 4 -7.94 -9.22 16.89
CA ASP A 4 -7.48 -9.05 18.28
C ASP A 4 -6.28 -9.94 18.64
N MET A 5 -6.07 -11.05 17.91
CA MET A 5 -4.90 -11.91 18.09
C MET A 5 -3.59 -11.15 17.85
N PHE A 6 -3.60 -10.12 17.00
CA PHE A 6 -2.43 -9.32 16.62
C PHE A 6 -2.40 -7.93 17.24
N LYS A 7 -3.08 -7.74 18.39
CA LYS A 7 -3.14 -6.44 19.06
C LYS A 7 -1.76 -5.87 19.38
N ALA A 8 -0.82 -6.70 19.82
CA ALA A 8 0.54 -6.28 20.14
C ALA A 8 1.27 -5.71 18.91
N GLU A 9 1.08 -6.34 17.74
CA GLU A 9 1.62 -5.91 16.46
C GLU A 9 0.98 -4.60 16.00
N ILE A 10 -0.34 -4.44 16.17
CA ILE A 10 -1.04 -3.18 15.88
C ILE A 10 -0.51 -2.05 16.76
N ASP A 11 -0.39 -2.30 18.08
CA ASP A 11 0.08 -1.29 19.03
C ASP A 11 1.54 -0.90 18.77
N ALA A 12 2.40 -1.87 18.39
CA ALA A 12 3.77 -1.61 17.99
C ALA A 12 3.85 -0.79 16.70
N ALA A 13 3.04 -1.15 15.69
CA ALA A 13 2.96 -0.42 14.44
C ALA A 13 2.45 1.01 14.65
N ARG A 14 1.44 1.21 15.51
CA ARG A 14 0.94 2.55 15.86
C ARG A 14 2.04 3.42 16.48
N ARG A 15 2.76 2.90 17.48
CA ARG A 15 3.88 3.64 18.11
C ARG A 15 4.97 3.99 17.10
N ALA A 16 5.27 3.08 16.18
CA ALA A 16 6.23 3.35 15.11
C ALA A 16 5.73 4.41 14.14
N TYR A 17 4.45 4.37 13.77
CA TYR A 17 3.81 5.36 12.91
C TYR A 17 3.88 6.76 13.51
N GLU A 18 3.45 6.91 14.76
CA GLU A 18 3.46 8.20 15.48
C GLU A 18 4.87 8.77 15.67
N LYS A 19 5.89 7.91 15.81
CA LYS A 19 7.26 8.34 16.09
C LYS A 19 8.11 8.60 14.84
N TYR A 20 7.92 7.80 13.80
CA TYR A 20 8.85 7.75 12.67
C TYR A 20 8.23 8.08 11.32
N ILE A 21 6.90 8.01 11.18
CA ILE A 21 6.24 8.14 9.89
C ILE A 21 5.57 9.49 9.78
N VAL A 22 6.02 10.29 8.81
CA VAL A 22 5.34 11.52 8.41
C VAL A 22 4.44 11.18 7.22
N CYS A 23 3.13 11.06 7.47
CA CYS A 23 2.14 10.86 6.42
C CYS A 23 1.20 12.06 6.36
N LEU A 24 1.13 12.69 5.18
CA LEU A 24 0.28 13.88 4.97
C LEU A 24 -1.20 13.53 4.76
N GLU A 25 -1.50 12.26 4.46
CA GLU A 25 -2.83 11.84 4.02
C GLU A 25 -3.59 11.02 5.07
N LYS A 26 -2.93 10.57 6.14
CA LYS A 26 -3.52 9.70 7.16
C LYS A 26 -3.10 10.12 8.56
N THR A 27 -4.09 10.32 9.43
CA THR A 27 -3.85 10.49 10.86
C THR A 27 -3.44 9.15 11.52
N PRO A 28 -2.87 9.16 12.74
CA PRO A 28 -2.63 7.93 13.50
C PRO A 28 -3.90 7.09 13.71
N GLU A 29 -5.04 7.72 13.92
CA GLU A 29 -6.34 7.07 14.09
C GLU A 29 -6.78 6.38 12.78
N ASP A 30 -6.67 7.08 11.65
CA ASP A 30 -6.96 6.51 10.32
C ASP A 30 -6.01 5.37 9.95
N PHE A 31 -4.74 5.48 10.37
CA PHE A 31 -3.75 4.42 10.23
C PHE A 31 -4.19 3.17 10.99
N VAL A 32 -4.58 3.28 12.26
CA VAL A 32 -5.05 2.14 13.06
C VAL A 32 -6.30 1.51 12.44
N ALA A 33 -7.25 2.32 11.97
CA ALA A 33 -8.44 1.82 11.27
C ALA A 33 -8.06 1.06 9.98
N SER A 34 -7.11 1.59 9.21
CA SER A 34 -6.58 0.95 8.00
C SER A 34 -5.92 -0.39 8.33
N VAL A 35 -5.07 -0.45 9.37
CA VAL A 35 -4.41 -1.68 9.82
C VAL A 35 -5.43 -2.74 10.20
N LYS A 36 -6.45 -2.40 10.99
CA LYS A 36 -7.50 -3.36 11.39
C LYS A 36 -8.24 -3.93 10.18
N SER A 37 -8.60 -3.08 9.23
CA SER A 37 -9.30 -3.48 7.99
C SER A 37 -8.42 -4.37 7.10
N LEU A 38 -7.16 -3.98 6.88
CA LEU A 38 -6.20 -4.76 6.10
C LEU A 38 -5.89 -6.09 6.78
N LEU A 39 -5.78 -6.11 8.10
CA LEU A 39 -5.50 -7.33 8.85
C LEU A 39 -6.66 -8.32 8.74
N ALA A 40 -7.91 -7.86 8.82
CA ALA A 40 -9.07 -8.73 8.56
C ALA A 40 -9.04 -9.33 7.14
N LYS A 41 -8.64 -8.54 6.14
CA LYS A 41 -8.45 -9.03 4.75
C LYS A 41 -7.30 -10.03 4.64
N ALA A 42 -6.16 -9.78 5.30
CA ALA A 42 -5.01 -10.68 5.31
C ALA A 42 -5.33 -11.99 6.03
N ILE A 43 -6.11 -11.96 7.12
CA ILE A 43 -6.61 -13.16 7.82
C ILE A 43 -7.47 -13.98 6.86
N LYS A 44 -8.46 -13.34 6.22
CA LYS A 44 -9.32 -14.05 5.26
C LYS A 44 -8.49 -14.66 4.13
N ALA A 45 -7.57 -13.90 3.55
CA ALA A 45 -6.67 -14.39 2.51
C ALA A 45 -5.80 -15.56 2.98
N TYR A 46 -5.33 -15.53 4.23
CA TYR A 46 -4.58 -16.62 4.83
C TYR A 46 -5.47 -17.85 5.01
N GLU A 47 -6.67 -17.72 5.56
CA GLU A 47 -7.56 -18.86 5.83
C GLU A 47 -8.11 -19.51 4.56
N THR A 48 -8.32 -18.73 3.49
CA THR A 48 -8.86 -19.22 2.21
C THR A 48 -7.77 -19.45 1.15
N ARG A 49 -6.49 -19.50 1.53
CA ARG A 49 -5.38 -19.64 0.58
C ARG A 49 -5.41 -21.00 -0.12
N ALA A 50 -4.98 -21.03 -1.38
CA ALA A 50 -4.84 -22.27 -2.13
C ALA A 50 -3.77 -23.20 -1.50
N PRO A 51 -3.88 -24.53 -1.70
CA PRO A 51 -2.85 -25.47 -1.25
C PRO A 51 -1.46 -25.08 -1.75
N GLY A 52 -0.46 -25.18 -0.87
CA GLY A 52 0.92 -24.79 -1.16
C GLY A 52 1.25 -23.31 -0.91
N LEU A 53 0.25 -22.43 -0.76
CA LEU A 53 0.48 -21.05 -0.35
C LEU A 53 0.66 -20.95 1.17
N ARG A 54 1.65 -20.15 1.59
CA ARG A 54 2.02 -19.99 3.01
C ARG A 54 1.65 -18.63 3.60
N HIS A 55 1.15 -17.71 2.78
CA HIS A 55 0.93 -16.33 3.18
C HIS A 55 -0.47 -15.83 2.82
N GLY A 56 -1.07 -15.04 3.71
CA GLY A 56 -2.20 -14.16 3.40
C GLY A 56 -1.70 -12.72 3.40
N ILE A 57 -2.00 -11.99 2.33
CA ILE A 57 -1.45 -10.65 2.10
C ILE A 57 -2.61 -9.69 1.83
N ALA A 58 -2.56 -8.52 2.45
CA ALA A 58 -3.41 -7.39 2.12
C ALA A 58 -2.60 -6.10 2.21
N LEU A 59 -2.84 -5.17 1.30
CA LEU A 59 -2.11 -3.93 1.22
C LEU A 59 -2.99 -2.76 0.77
N ASP A 60 -2.53 -1.55 1.07
CA ASP A 60 -2.91 -0.32 0.41
C ASP A 60 -1.65 0.46 -0.01
N LYS A 61 -1.81 1.73 -0.44
CA LYS A 61 -0.67 2.56 -0.87
C LYS A 61 0.38 2.82 0.24
N HIS A 62 -0.02 2.77 1.51
CA HIS A 62 0.81 3.15 2.66
C HIS A 62 1.29 1.95 3.48
N ILE A 63 0.57 0.83 3.45
CA ILE A 63 0.79 -0.29 4.38
C ILE A 63 0.65 -1.61 3.64
N THR A 64 1.55 -2.55 3.95
CA THR A 64 1.45 -3.95 3.54
C THR A 64 1.40 -4.85 4.77
N ILE A 65 0.40 -5.72 4.87
CA ILE A 65 0.26 -6.72 5.94
C ILE A 65 0.43 -8.11 5.37
N ILE A 66 1.30 -8.90 5.99
CA ILE A 66 1.60 -10.28 5.61
C ILE A 66 1.40 -11.19 6.83
N ILE A 67 0.47 -12.13 6.73
CA ILE A 67 0.33 -13.25 7.68
C ILE A 67 1.00 -14.47 7.10
N SER A 68 1.98 -15.02 7.80
CA SER A 68 2.82 -16.12 7.33
C SER A 68 2.65 -17.36 8.20
N GLN A 69 2.52 -18.50 7.55
CA GLN A 69 2.51 -19.79 8.21
C GLN A 69 3.87 -20.03 8.90
N THR A 70 3.79 -20.49 10.14
CA THR A 70 4.92 -20.90 10.98
C THR A 70 4.75 -22.36 11.37
N ASP A 71 5.80 -22.96 11.94
CA ASP A 71 5.72 -24.32 12.48
C ASP A 71 4.89 -24.39 13.78
N GLY A 72 4.70 -23.25 14.45
CA GLY A 72 3.87 -23.12 15.65
C GLY A 72 2.38 -22.84 15.38
N PRO A 73 1.54 -22.88 16.43
CA PRO A 73 0.09 -22.72 16.32
C PRO A 73 -0.37 -21.28 16.00
N ARG A 74 0.50 -20.29 16.20
CA ARG A 74 0.23 -18.87 15.93
C ARG A 74 1.04 -18.41 14.72
N PRO A 75 0.41 -17.98 13.61
CA PRO A 75 1.13 -17.47 12.45
C PRO A 75 1.81 -16.14 12.75
N LEU A 76 2.86 -15.84 12.01
CA LEU A 76 3.58 -14.57 12.09
C LEU A 76 2.79 -13.48 11.36
N CYS A 77 2.66 -12.29 11.96
CA CYS A 77 2.07 -11.12 11.33
C CYS A 77 3.12 -10.01 11.17
N GLY A 78 3.46 -9.67 9.93
CA GLY A 78 4.29 -8.53 9.59
C GLY A 78 3.45 -7.35 9.12
N ILE A 79 3.69 -6.16 9.68
CA ILE A 79 3.11 -4.89 9.23
C ILE A 79 4.26 -4.02 8.70
N TYR A 80 4.23 -3.74 7.40
CA TYR A 80 5.25 -2.99 6.69
C TYR A 80 4.70 -1.64 6.26
N PHE A 81 5.49 -0.58 6.47
CA PHE A 81 5.18 0.75 5.96
C PHE A 81 5.74 0.87 4.54
N ASN A 82 4.87 1.13 3.58
CA ASN A 82 5.28 1.46 2.23
C ASN A 82 5.76 2.92 2.26
N LEU A 83 7.02 3.17 1.86
CA LEU A 83 7.60 4.52 1.80
C LEU A 83 7.05 5.31 0.60
N TYR A 84 5.75 5.54 0.63
CA TYR A 84 5.02 6.29 -0.37
C TYR A 84 5.27 7.79 -0.19
N SER A 85 5.80 8.43 -1.25
CA SER A 85 5.93 9.89 -1.30
C SER A 85 4.80 10.49 -2.13
N PRO A 86 3.92 11.33 -1.55
CA PRO A 86 2.87 11.99 -2.31
C PRO A 86 3.42 12.96 -3.39
N TYR A 87 4.66 13.42 -3.21
CA TYR A 87 5.33 14.31 -4.17
C TYR A 87 5.81 13.58 -5.44
N GLN A 88 5.97 12.26 -5.39
CA GLN A 88 6.41 11.49 -6.55
C GLN A 88 5.33 11.46 -7.65
N GLN A 89 4.04 11.38 -7.27
CA GLN A 89 2.94 11.44 -8.24
C GLN A 89 2.83 12.80 -8.92
N GLN A 90 3.10 13.90 -8.20
CA GLN A 90 3.10 15.25 -8.76
C GLN A 90 4.17 15.42 -9.85
N LEU A 91 5.36 14.84 -9.64
CA LEU A 91 6.43 14.82 -10.64
C LEU A 91 6.04 14.00 -11.87
N LEU A 92 5.40 12.85 -11.68
CA LEU A 92 4.91 11.99 -12.77
C LEU A 92 3.83 12.70 -13.59
N SER A 93 2.86 13.36 -12.93
CA SER A 93 1.82 14.12 -13.63
C SER A 93 2.39 15.32 -14.39
N ALA A 94 3.36 16.04 -13.82
CA ALA A 94 4.01 17.17 -14.47
C ALA A 94 4.84 16.74 -15.70
N ALA A 95 5.51 15.58 -15.64
CA ALA A 95 6.26 15.03 -16.77
C ALA A 95 5.35 14.61 -17.94
N THR A 96 4.13 14.14 -17.66
CA THR A 96 3.16 13.79 -18.71
C THR A 96 2.49 15.00 -19.35
N SER A 97 2.44 16.14 -18.67
CA SER A 97 1.89 17.40 -19.21
C SER A 97 2.84 18.12 -20.17
N GLY A 98 4.10 17.70 -20.28
CA GLY A 98 5.12 18.32 -21.14
C GLY A 98 5.30 17.69 -22.53
N LYS A 99 4.47 16.71 -22.93
CA LYS A 99 4.49 16.10 -24.27
C LYS A 99 3.19 16.40 -25.01
N ALA A 100 2.97 17.67 -25.35
CA ALA A 100 1.92 18.07 -26.28
C ALA A 100 2.32 19.40 -26.93
N ASP A 101 3.35 19.37 -27.77
CA ASP A 101 3.57 20.36 -28.81
C ASP A 101 4.34 19.66 -29.95
N GLU A 102 3.63 18.82 -30.68
CA GLU A 102 4.01 18.46 -32.04
C GLU A 102 3.46 19.58 -32.95
N PRO A 103 4.30 20.30 -33.70
CA PRO A 103 3.84 21.43 -34.49
C PRO A 103 2.90 20.96 -35.61
N PRO A 104 1.86 21.74 -35.95
CA PRO A 104 0.92 21.34 -36.99
C PRO A 104 1.64 21.27 -38.34
N SER A 105 1.41 20.18 -39.07
CA SER A 105 1.85 20.03 -40.45
C SER A 105 1.21 21.11 -41.33
N GLU A 106 2.01 21.99 -41.92
CA GLU A 106 1.58 22.88 -42.99
C GLU A 106 1.24 22.07 -44.25
N THR A 107 -0.05 21.74 -44.41
CA THR A 107 -0.62 21.43 -45.72
C THR A 107 -0.98 22.73 -46.42
N GLY A 108 -0.36 23.03 -47.56
CA GLY A 108 -0.86 24.10 -48.43
C GLY A 108 0.04 24.53 -49.58
N ALA A 109 -0.18 23.88 -50.73
CA ALA A 109 -0.27 24.49 -52.06
C ALA A 109 0.98 24.91 -52.85
N ASP A 110 1.04 24.31 -54.05
CA ASP A 110 1.31 24.95 -55.35
C ASP A 110 2.77 25.14 -55.78
N ARG A 111 3.16 24.37 -56.80
CA ARG A 111 3.64 24.90 -58.11
C ARG A 111 3.95 23.77 -59.09
N GLY A 112 3.39 23.92 -60.30
CA GLY A 112 4.09 23.82 -61.60
C GLY A 112 4.62 22.47 -62.04
#